data_AF-A0A1G6F7Q2-F1
#
_entry.id   AF-A0A1G6F7Q2-F1
#
_cell.length_a   1.000
_cell.length_b   1.000
_cell.length_c   1.000
_cell.angle_alpha   90.00
_cell.angle_beta   90.00
_cell.angle_gamma   90.00
#
_symmetry.space_group_name_H-M   'P 1'
#
loop_
_entity.id
_entity.type
_entity.pdbx_description
1 polymer ?
#
loop_
_entity_poly.entity_id
_entity_poly.type
_entity_poly.pdbx_seq_one_letter_code
_entity_poly.pdbx_strand_id
1 'polypeptide(L)'
;MEITEKLDELLELAAKNEDLKNKLLATRNSANPLSDFCSIASENGIALSVMDIVNQGEEFYAEIKRSTNGGGENSPDLDFQNDEYSIFMMRLEKREG
;
A
#
# COMPACT_ATOMS: atom_id res chain seq x y z
N MET A 1 7.59 14.48 1.52
CA MET A 1 7.00 13.51 0.59
C MET A 1 5.96 12.76 1.37
N GLU A 2 4.71 12.92 0.97
CA GLU A 2 3.57 12.19 1.53
C GLU A 2 3.69 10.70 1.20
N ILE A 3 2.95 9.85 1.92
CA ILE A 3 3.03 8.40 1.73
C ILE A 3 2.55 8.02 0.32
N THR A 4 1.51 8.68 -0.18
CA THR A 4 1.02 8.53 -1.56
C THR A 4 2.11 8.83 -2.59
N GLU A 5 2.84 9.94 -2.43
CA GLU A 5 3.96 10.32 -3.31
C GLU A 5 5.09 9.27 -3.28
N LYS A 6 5.42 8.75 -2.09
CA LYS A 6 6.43 7.68 -1.94
C LYS A 6 6.01 6.40 -2.67
N LEU A 7 4.74 6.04 -2.57
CA LEU A 7 4.18 4.86 -3.24
C LEU A 7 4.15 5.06 -4.77
N ASP A 8 3.86 6.25 -5.24
CA ASP A 8 3.95 6.59 -6.66
C ASP A 8 5.40 6.51 -7.17
N GLU A 9 6.36 7.04 -6.44
CA GLU A 9 7.78 6.91 -6.79
C GLU A 9 8.23 5.45 -6.81
N LEU A 10 7.80 4.64 -5.84
CA LEU A 10 8.10 3.21 -5.81
C LEU A 10 7.51 2.47 -7.02
N LEU A 11 6.31 2.84 -7.48
CA LEU A 11 5.72 2.31 -8.72
C LEU A 11 6.52 2.70 -9.96
N GLU A 12 7.04 3.92 -10.04
CA GLU A 12 7.89 4.38 -11.14
C GLU A 12 9.24 3.66 -11.15
N LEU A 13 9.82 3.40 -9.98
CA LEU A 13 11.04 2.60 -9.83
C LEU A 13 10.81 1.15 -10.27
N ALA A 14 9.73 0.53 -9.78
CA ALA A 14 9.38 -0.84 -10.13
C ALA A 14 9.04 -0.99 -11.63
N ALA A 15 8.44 0.02 -12.26
CA ALA A 15 8.17 0.02 -13.69
C ALA A 15 9.46 -0.01 -14.55
N LYS A 16 10.57 0.51 -14.03
CA LYS A 16 11.88 0.55 -14.72
C LYS A 16 12.81 -0.59 -14.30
N ASN A 17 12.41 -1.38 -13.29
CA ASN A 17 13.22 -2.45 -12.71
C ASN A 17 12.35 -3.69 -12.44
N GLU A 18 12.41 -4.65 -13.37
CA GLU A 18 11.64 -5.90 -13.29
C GLU A 18 11.98 -6.74 -12.05
N ASP A 19 13.24 -6.72 -11.58
CA ASP A 19 13.64 -7.42 -10.36
C ASP A 19 12.94 -6.82 -9.13
N LEU A 20 12.93 -5.49 -9.02
CA LEU A 20 12.22 -4.79 -7.95
C LEU A 20 10.72 -5.07 -8.01
N LYS A 21 10.11 -4.99 -9.19
CA LYS A 21 8.69 -5.33 -9.39
C LYS A 21 8.38 -6.74 -8.91
N ASN A 22 9.15 -7.74 -9.33
CA ASN A 22 8.96 -9.13 -8.95
C ASN A 22 9.13 -9.35 -7.44
N LYS A 23 10.13 -8.71 -6.82
CA LYS A 23 10.34 -8.75 -5.37
C LYS A 23 9.14 -8.17 -4.61
N LEU A 24 8.64 -7.01 -5.02
CA LEU A 24 7.46 -6.39 -4.42
C LEU A 24 6.23 -7.29 -4.58
N LEU A 25 5.96 -7.84 -5.77
CA LEU A 25 4.83 -8.75 -5.99
C LEU A 25 4.94 -10.04 -5.15
N ALA A 26 6.15 -10.56 -4.96
CA ALA A 26 6.38 -11.79 -4.19
C ALA A 26 6.04 -11.64 -2.70
N THR A 27 6.03 -10.42 -2.15
CA THR A 27 5.70 -10.18 -0.73
C THR A 27 4.31 -10.66 -0.35
N ARG A 28 3.37 -10.76 -1.29
CA ARG A 28 2.03 -11.33 -1.05
C ARG A 28 2.05 -12.75 -0.52
N ASN A 29 3.10 -13.51 -0.85
CA ASN A 29 3.27 -14.90 -0.41
C ASN A 29 4.16 -15.01 0.85
N SER A 30 4.62 -13.88 1.41
CA SER A 30 5.40 -13.87 2.64
C SER A 30 4.51 -14.10 3.86
N ALA A 31 5.13 -14.58 4.95
CA ALA A 31 4.52 -14.62 6.27
C ALA A 31 4.20 -13.21 6.80
N ASN A 32 4.95 -12.18 6.37
CA ASN A 32 4.75 -10.78 6.80
C ASN A 32 4.75 -9.81 5.60
N PRO A 33 3.69 -9.81 4.76
CA PRO A 33 3.69 -9.10 3.48
C PRO A 33 4.02 -7.61 3.58
N LEU A 34 3.36 -6.88 4.49
CA LEU A 34 3.57 -5.43 4.67
C LEU A 34 4.99 -5.12 5.18
N SER A 35 5.53 -5.93 6.08
CA SER A 35 6.87 -5.71 6.63
C SER A 35 7.93 -5.90 5.56
N ASP A 36 7.83 -6.98 4.79
CA ASP A 36 8.77 -7.27 3.70
C ASP A 36 8.67 -6.24 2.58
N PHE A 37 7.44 -5.81 2.26
CA PHE A 37 7.20 -4.71 1.32
C PHE A 37 7.90 -3.42 1.75
N CYS A 38 7.72 -3.00 3.00
CA CYS A 38 8.35 -1.79 3.54
C CYS A 38 9.88 -1.90 3.57
N SER A 39 10.42 -3.08 3.88
CA SER A 39 11.86 -3.35 3.84
C SER A 39 12.41 -3.18 2.44
N ILE A 40 11.79 -3.82 1.44
CA ILE A 40 12.21 -3.73 0.03
C ILE A 40 12.11 -2.29 -0.47
N ALA A 41 11.02 -1.59 -0.15
CA ALA A 41 10.88 -0.17 -0.50
C ALA A 41 12.02 0.67 0.08
N SER A 42 12.34 0.47 1.36
CA SER A 42 13.39 1.20 2.07
C SER A 42 14.79 0.90 1.52
N GLU A 43 15.06 -0.36 1.15
CA GLU A 43 16.30 -0.76 0.48
C GLU A 43 16.49 -0.09 -0.89
N ASN A 44 15.40 0.31 -1.54
CA ASN A 44 15.39 1.00 -2.83
C ASN A 44 15.26 2.53 -2.68
N GLY A 45 15.51 3.06 -1.48
CA GLY A 45 15.54 4.50 -1.21
C GLY A 45 14.19 5.11 -0.81
N ILE A 46 13.12 4.31 -0.76
CA ILE A 46 11.78 4.77 -0.38
C ILE A 46 11.52 4.40 1.08
N ALA A 47 11.86 5.31 2.00
CA ALA A 47 11.66 5.10 3.43
C ALA A 47 10.16 5.02 3.77
N LEU A 48 9.66 3.79 3.94
CA LEU A 48 8.29 3.45 4.31
C LEU A 48 8.31 2.49 5.50
N SER A 49 7.45 2.75 6.48
CA SER A 49 7.20 1.85 7.59
C SER A 49 5.82 1.21 7.49
N VAL A 50 5.63 0.09 8.17
CA VAL A 50 4.32 -0.58 8.25
C VAL A 50 3.26 0.38 8.82
N MET A 51 3.63 1.18 9.82
CA MET A 51 2.73 2.17 10.43
C MET A 51 2.31 3.25 9.43
N ASP A 52 3.22 3.70 8.55
CA ASP A 52 2.89 4.68 7.51
C ASP A 52 1.79 4.16 6.57
N ILE A 53 1.90 2.90 6.13
CA ILE A 53 0.94 2.26 5.22
C ILE A 53 -0.41 2.04 5.91
N VAL A 54 -0.40 1.60 7.17
CA VAL A 54 -1.63 1.39 7.96
C VAL A 54 -2.36 2.71 8.18
N ASN A 55 -1.64 3.74 8.65
CA ASN A 55 -2.21 5.06 8.90
C ASN A 55 -2.79 5.67 7.62
N GLN A 56 -2.08 5.56 6.48
CA GLN A 56 -2.56 6.06 5.19
C GLN A 56 -3.90 5.41 4.78
N GLY A 57 -4.04 4.10 5.01
CA GLY A 57 -5.30 3.39 4.77
C GLY A 57 -6.43 3.85 5.71
N GLU A 58 -6.11 4.05 7.00
CA GLU A 58 -7.08 4.54 7.99
C GLU A 58 -7.53 5.99 7.71
N GLU A 59 -6.63 6.88 7.28
CA GLU A 59 -6.94 8.26 6.92
C GLU A 59 -7.85 8.33 5.69
N PHE A 60 -7.53 7.55 4.64
CA PHE A 60 -8.36 7.43 3.45
C PHE A 60 -9.77 6.91 3.81
N TYR A 61 -9.84 5.93 4.70
CA TYR A 61 -11.11 5.40 5.19
C TYR A 61 -11.93 6.41 6.00
N ALA A 62 -11.29 7.15 6.91
CA ALA A 62 -11.94 8.17 7.73
C ALA A 62 -12.52 9.29 6.87
N GLU A 63 -11.84 9.68 5.80
CA GLU A 63 -12.32 10.67 4.84
C GLU A 63 -13.59 10.17 4.10
N ILE A 64 -13.58 8.94 3.61
CA ILE A 64 -14.75 8.33 2.95
C ILE A 64 -15.94 8.27 3.91
N LYS A 65 -15.73 7.80 5.14
CA LYS A 65 -16.79 7.70 6.15
C LYS A 65 -17.34 9.06 6.57
N ARG A 66 -16.48 10.07 6.72
CA ARG A 66 -16.91 11.44 7.07
C ARG A 66 -17.76 12.07 5.96
N SER A 67 -17.61 11.63 4.72
CA SER A 67 -18.44 12.06 3.60
C SER A 67 -19.85 11.44 3.58
N THR A 68 -20.15 10.45 4.43
CA THR A 68 -21.50 9.89 4.59
C THR A 68 -22.05 10.27 5.97
N ASN A 69 -22.91 11.29 6.00
CA ASN A 69 -23.66 11.65 7.20
C ASN A 69 -24.61 10.50 7.59
N GLY A 70 -24.31 9.78 8.68
CA GLY A 70 -25.23 8.81 9.27
C GLY A 70 -24.51 7.82 10.18
N GLY A 71 -24.56 8.07 11.48
CA GLY A 71 -23.82 7.33 12.50
C GLY A 71 -24.21 5.86 12.64
N GLY A 72 -23.44 5.16 13.45
CA GLY A 72 -23.72 3.78 13.83
C GLY A 72 -22.44 3.01 14.07
N GLU A 73 -22.10 2.87 15.35
CA GLU A 73 -21.03 2.04 15.88
C GLU A 73 -21.07 0.64 15.27
N ASN A 74 -20.06 0.33 14.47
CA ASN A 74 -19.51 -1.00 14.24
C ASN A 74 -18.13 -0.72 13.66
N SER A 75 -17.06 -1.17 14.33
CA SER A 75 -15.75 -1.32 13.69
C SER A 75 -15.94 -2.42 12.66
N PRO A 76 -16.11 -2.12 11.36
CA PRO A 76 -16.43 -3.17 10.42
C PRO A 76 -15.09 -3.77 10.01
N ASP A 77 -14.89 -5.04 10.32
CA ASP A 77 -14.01 -5.94 9.59
C ASP A 77 -14.20 -5.67 8.08
N LEU A 78 -13.33 -4.85 7.52
CA LEU A 78 -13.30 -4.55 6.09
C LEU A 78 -12.01 -5.16 5.60
N ASP A 79 -12.18 -6.38 5.09
CA ASP A 79 -11.27 -7.11 4.22
C ASP A 79 -10.03 -6.29 3.81
N PHE A 80 -8.85 -6.84 4.13
CA PHE A 80 -7.53 -6.47 3.61
C PHE A 80 -7.52 -5.97 2.14
N GLN A 81 -8.51 -6.34 1.34
CA GLN A 81 -8.75 -5.87 -0.04
C GLN A 81 -8.82 -4.34 -0.24
N ASN A 82 -9.07 -3.52 0.80
CA ASN A 82 -9.05 -2.05 0.69
C ASN A 82 -7.90 -1.36 1.44
N ASP A 83 -6.90 -2.11 1.93
CA ASP A 83 -5.71 -1.47 2.51
C ASP A 83 -4.80 -0.88 1.42
N GLU A 84 -4.07 0.19 1.77
CA GLU A 84 -3.18 0.91 0.84
C GLU A 84 -2.16 -0.02 0.16
N TYR A 85 -1.73 -1.07 0.89
CA TYR A 85 -0.88 -2.13 0.36
C TYR A 85 -1.54 -2.91 -0.79
N SER A 86 -2.80 -3.32 -0.65
CA SER A 86 -3.55 -4.05 -1.68
C SER A 86 -3.83 -3.17 -2.89
N ILE A 87 -4.12 -1.88 -2.68
CA ILE A 87 -4.26 -0.90 -3.77
C ILE A 87 -2.94 -0.77 -4.54
N PHE A 88 -1.82 -0.63 -3.83
CA PHE A 88 -0.49 -0.60 -4.45
C PHE A 88 -0.23 -1.87 -5.28
N MET A 89 -0.53 -3.04 -4.73
CA MET A 89 -0.34 -4.33 -5.38
C MET A 89 -1.15 -4.44 -6.68
N MET A 90 -2.40 -4.00 -6.68
CA MET A 90 -3.24 -3.94 -7.87
C MET A 90 -2.64 -3.03 -8.95
N ARG A 91 -2.14 -1.85 -8.55
CA ARG A 91 -1.51 -0.88 -9.46
C ARG A 91 -0.21 -1.44 -10.05
N LEU A 92 0.58 -2.14 -9.25
CA LEU A 92 1.83 -2.77 -9.67
C LEU A 92 1.61 -3.87 -10.72
N GLU A 93 0.55 -4.68 -10.57
CA GLU A 93 0.15 -5.69 -11.56
C GLU A 93 -0.38 -5.07 -12.85
N LYS A 94 -1.26 -4.06 -12.74
CA LYS A 94 -1.91 -3.44 -13.91
C LYS A 94 -0.96 -2.69 -14.84
N ARG A 95 0.27 -2.38 -14.41
CA ARG A 95 1.31 -1.80 -15.27
C ARG A 95 2.00 -2.82 -16.17
N GLU A 96 1.51 -4.06 -16.25
CA GLU A 96 1.79 -4.99 -17.36
C GLU A 96 1.01 -4.53 -18.61
N GLY A 97 1.55 -3.59 -19.38
CA GLY A 97 0.93 -3.08 -20.62
C GLY A 97 1.82 -2.11 -21.36
#